data_AF-K2AZR1-F1
#
_entry.id   AF-K2AZR1-F1
#
_cell.length_a   1.000
_cell.length_b   1.000
_cell.length_c   1.000
_cell.angle_alpha   90.00
_cell.angle_beta   90.00
_cell.angle_gamma   90.00
#
_symmetry.space_group_name_H-M   'P 1'
#
loop_
_entity.id
_entity.type
_entity.pdbx_description
1 polymer ?
#
loop_
_entity_poly.entity_id
_entity_poly.type
_entity_poly.pdbx_seq_one_letter_code
_entity_poly.pdbx_strand_id
1 'polypeptide(L)'
;ERVNLILEGGRCDVGVESTILDMSEESPTFLRPGAITKSMIESVLGEKISMSSPAGTTVRTSGMHALHYAPTTETVMLTRDRLLDYVDGLEVKAEAPIALMTRSLLRSSLSALHCQIAMPQDAPTYARLLYQTMRELDRRGFKKIVIEAVPEEMAWDAIRDRLTKACGVRS
;
A
#
# COMPACT_ATOMS: atom_id res chain seq x y z
N GLU A 1 1.79 16.25 17.67
CA GLU A 1 3.03 16.69 18.35
C GLU A 1 3.83 17.61 17.44
N ARG A 2 4.57 18.56 18.02
CA ARG A 2 5.59 19.34 17.30
C ARG A 2 6.95 18.93 17.87
N VAL A 3 7.87 18.53 16.99
CA VAL A 3 9.25 18.13 17.36
C VAL A 3 10.18 19.34 17.34
N ASN A 4 11.25 19.32 18.14
CA ASN A 4 12.20 20.45 18.23
C ASN A 4 13.11 20.60 17.01
N LEU A 5 13.31 19.54 16.22
CA LEU A 5 14.21 19.53 15.07
C LEU A 5 13.67 18.60 13.98
N ILE A 6 13.82 19.03 12.72
CA ILE A 6 13.59 18.21 11.53
C ILE A 6 14.88 18.27 10.70
N LEU A 7 15.44 17.12 10.36
CA LEU A 7 16.57 17.01 9.44
C LEU A 7 16.05 16.79 8.02
N GLU A 8 16.35 17.69 7.11
CA GLU A 8 15.98 17.58 5.70
C GLU A 8 16.96 16.68 4.94
N GLY A 9 16.65 15.37 4.89
CA GLY A 9 17.45 14.36 4.18
C GLY A 9 17.03 14.10 2.73
N GLY A 10 16.11 14.90 2.18
CA GLY A 10 15.53 14.64 0.86
C GLY A 10 14.51 13.49 0.85
N ARG A 11 14.29 12.90 -0.34
CA ARG A 11 13.32 11.80 -0.52
C ARG A 11 13.95 10.47 -0.17
N CYS A 12 13.17 9.59 0.48
CA CYS A 12 13.62 8.24 0.79
C CYS A 12 13.90 7.42 -0.48
N ASP A 13 14.95 6.58 -0.42
CA ASP A 13 15.31 5.71 -1.55
C ASP A 13 14.40 4.50 -1.74
N VAL A 14 13.77 4.04 -0.65
CA VAL A 14 12.94 2.84 -0.63
C VAL A 14 11.45 3.20 -0.56
N GLY A 15 11.08 4.14 0.30
CA GLY A 15 9.69 4.62 0.47
C GLY A 15 8.77 3.74 1.31
N VAL A 16 9.19 2.52 1.66
CA VAL A 16 8.51 1.64 2.62
C VAL A 16 9.43 1.30 3.78
N GLU A 17 8.86 0.90 4.92
CA GLU A 17 9.63 0.53 6.11
C GLU A 17 10.42 -0.76 5.90
N SER A 18 11.37 -1.00 6.83
CA SER A 18 12.21 -2.19 6.82
C SER A 18 11.44 -3.50 6.88
N THR A 19 12.00 -4.53 6.26
CA THR A 19 11.62 -5.92 6.46
C THR A 19 11.91 -6.33 7.91
N ILE A 20 11.00 -7.05 8.55
CA ILE A 20 11.20 -7.62 9.89
C ILE A 20 11.04 -9.13 9.80
N LEU A 21 12.08 -9.83 10.27
CA LEU A 21 12.15 -11.28 10.38
C LEU A 21 12.36 -11.63 11.85
N ASP A 22 11.53 -12.52 12.38
CA ASP A 22 11.75 -13.15 13.67
C ASP A 22 12.73 -14.30 13.50
N MET A 23 13.71 -14.36 14.41
CA MET A 23 14.77 -15.37 14.45
C MET A 23 14.86 -16.03 15.83
N SER A 24 13.87 -15.84 16.71
CA SER A 24 13.90 -16.42 18.06
C SER A 24 13.59 -17.92 18.08
N GLU A 25 12.88 -18.41 17.07
CA GLU A 25 12.49 -19.81 16.91
C GLU A 25 13.42 -20.54 15.91
N GLU A 26 13.31 -21.86 15.85
CA GLU A 26 14.11 -22.70 14.95
C GLU A 26 13.89 -22.37 13.46
N SER A 27 12.71 -21.86 13.10
CA SER A 27 12.38 -21.44 11.73
C SER A 27 12.14 -19.92 11.65
N PRO A 28 12.90 -19.19 10.81
CA PRO A 28 12.69 -17.76 10.61
C PRO A 28 11.26 -17.44 10.17
N THR A 29 10.70 -16.35 10.70
CA THR A 29 9.32 -15.96 10.44
C THR A 29 9.19 -14.51 9.97
N PHE A 30 8.55 -14.28 8.83
CA PHE A 30 8.29 -12.92 8.33
C PHE A 30 7.23 -12.20 9.16
N LEU A 31 7.62 -11.13 9.85
CA LEU A 31 6.69 -10.30 10.63
C LEU A 31 6.21 -9.07 9.85
N ARG A 32 7.07 -8.49 9.01
CA ARG A 32 6.71 -7.34 8.18
C ARG A 32 7.46 -7.37 6.85
N PRO A 33 6.77 -7.34 5.70
CA PRO A 33 7.44 -7.17 4.41
C PRO A 33 7.93 -5.72 4.24
N GLY A 34 9.11 -5.60 3.63
CA GLY A 34 9.78 -4.36 3.27
C GLY A 34 10.63 -4.56 2.01
N ALA A 35 11.67 -3.74 1.82
CA ALA A 35 12.51 -3.81 0.61
C ALA A 35 13.32 -5.10 0.46
N ILE A 36 13.68 -5.74 1.58
CA ILE A 36 14.41 -7.00 1.57
C ILE A 36 13.38 -8.11 1.39
N THR A 37 13.38 -8.74 0.21
CA THR A 37 12.41 -9.76 -0.16
C THR A 37 12.76 -11.11 0.45
N LYS A 38 11.78 -12.02 0.49
CA LYS A 38 11.99 -13.42 0.83
C LYS A 38 13.12 -14.06 0.02
N SER A 39 13.11 -13.88 -1.31
CA SER A 39 14.15 -14.43 -2.18
C SER A 39 15.56 -13.92 -1.86
N MET A 40 15.70 -12.63 -1.47
CA MET A 40 17.00 -12.09 -1.04
C MET A 40 17.50 -12.76 0.23
N ILE A 41 16.63 -12.99 1.21
CA ILE A 41 17.02 -13.64 2.47
C ILE A 41 17.35 -15.12 2.23
N GLU A 42 16.50 -15.85 1.49
CA GLU A 42 16.73 -17.26 1.15
C GLU A 42 18.04 -17.46 0.38
N SER A 43 18.42 -16.51 -0.49
CA SER A 43 19.70 -16.58 -1.21
C SER A 43 20.93 -16.49 -0.32
N VAL A 44 20.80 -15.86 0.85
CA VAL A 44 21.89 -15.73 1.84
C VAL A 44 21.89 -16.91 2.81
N LEU A 45 20.70 -17.35 3.26
CA LEU A 45 20.58 -18.45 4.21
C LEU A 45 20.84 -19.83 3.56
N GLY A 46 20.62 -19.95 2.25
CA GLY A 46 20.76 -21.23 1.54
C GLY A 46 19.61 -22.21 1.79
N GLU A 47 18.54 -21.77 2.47
CA GLU A 47 17.35 -22.56 2.77
C GLU A 47 16.07 -21.76 2.52
N LYS A 48 14.95 -22.47 2.36
CA LYS A 48 13.64 -21.84 2.16
C LYS A 48 13.06 -21.38 3.50
N ILE A 49 12.58 -20.15 3.55
CA ILE A 49 11.92 -19.61 4.74
C ILE A 49 10.43 -19.93 4.69
N SER A 50 9.86 -20.40 5.79
CA SER A 50 8.42 -20.56 5.92
C SER A 50 7.76 -19.19 6.18
N MET A 51 6.67 -18.89 5.48
CA MET A 51 5.83 -17.75 5.86
C MET A 51 5.02 -18.16 7.08
N SER A 52 4.99 -17.38 8.16
CA SER A 52 4.04 -17.66 9.23
C SER A 52 2.62 -17.57 8.70
N SER A 53 1.82 -18.58 9.01
CA SER A 53 0.37 -18.48 8.89
C SER A 53 -0.14 -17.34 9.79
N PRO A 54 -1.22 -16.60 9.44
CA PRO A 54 -1.70 -15.44 10.19
C PRO A 54 -2.22 -15.73 11.61
N ALA A 55 -1.99 -16.91 12.17
CA ALA A 55 -2.54 -17.36 13.43
C ALA A 55 -1.41 -17.79 14.38
N GLY A 56 -1.07 -16.94 15.36
CA GLY A 56 -0.57 -17.47 16.64
C GLY A 56 0.43 -16.63 17.41
N THR A 57 1.33 -15.88 16.76
CA THR A 57 2.39 -15.17 17.49
C THR A 57 2.12 -13.67 17.51
N THR A 58 1.74 -13.18 18.70
CA THR A 58 1.57 -11.77 19.02
C THR A 58 2.93 -11.07 19.17
N VAL A 59 3.83 -11.21 18.19
CA VAL A 59 5.06 -10.44 18.16
C VAL A 59 4.71 -9.03 17.72
N ARG A 60 4.57 -8.14 18.71
CA ARG A 60 4.27 -6.71 18.52
C ARG A 60 5.41 -6.05 17.75
N THR A 61 5.27 -5.94 16.43
CA THR A 61 6.18 -5.11 15.62
C THR A 61 5.56 -3.75 15.34
N SER A 62 6.41 -2.72 15.29
CA SER A 62 5.98 -1.37 14.90
C SER A 62 5.35 -1.41 13.50
N GLY A 63 4.12 -0.88 13.35
CA GLY A 63 3.37 -0.92 12.09
C GLY A 63 2.39 -2.10 11.93
N MET A 64 2.13 -2.88 12.98
CA MET A 64 0.99 -3.83 12.99
C MET A 64 -0.37 -3.17 13.25
N HIS A 65 -0.39 -2.01 13.91
CA HIS A 65 -1.64 -1.25 14.06
C HIS A 65 -2.03 -0.67 12.70
N ALA A 66 -3.12 -1.19 12.13
CA ALA A 66 -3.68 -0.83 10.82
C ALA A 66 -3.81 0.70 10.61
N LEU A 67 -3.97 1.46 11.69
CA LEU A 67 -4.17 2.91 11.68
C LEU A 67 -2.94 3.73 11.27
N HIS A 68 -1.71 3.22 11.38
CA HIS A 68 -0.53 4.02 11.05
C HIS A 68 -0.37 4.32 9.55
N TYR A 69 -0.97 3.49 8.70
CA TYR A 69 -0.88 3.63 7.24
C TYR A 69 -2.20 4.07 6.59
N ALA A 70 -3.28 4.04 7.36
CA ALA A 70 -4.61 4.35 6.86
C ALA A 70 -4.73 5.84 6.54
N PRO A 71 -5.08 6.20 5.30
CA PRO A 71 -5.47 7.55 4.94
C PRO A 71 -6.65 8.00 5.80
N THR A 72 -6.78 9.31 5.97
CA THR A 72 -7.98 9.89 6.63
C THR A 72 -9.23 9.72 5.76
N THR A 73 -9.07 9.74 4.45
CA THR A 73 -10.13 9.47 3.47
C THR A 73 -10.44 7.97 3.40
N GLU A 74 -11.73 7.62 3.25
CA GLU A 74 -12.15 6.23 3.04
C GLU A 74 -11.41 5.65 1.82
N THR A 75 -10.74 4.51 2.00
CA THR A 75 -9.90 3.93 0.96
C THR A 75 -10.30 2.50 0.70
N VAL A 76 -10.46 2.15 -0.58
CA VAL A 76 -10.78 0.79 -1.02
C VAL A 76 -9.83 0.34 -2.12
N MET A 77 -9.54 -0.95 -2.16
CA MET A 77 -8.71 -1.56 -3.20
C MET A 77 -9.56 -2.50 -4.05
N LEU A 78 -9.49 -2.34 -5.37
CA LEU A 78 -10.26 -3.12 -6.35
C LEU A 78 -9.33 -3.73 -7.39
N THR A 79 -9.64 -4.95 -7.85
CA THR A 79 -8.99 -5.51 -9.03
C THR A 79 -9.31 -4.66 -10.26
N ARG A 80 -8.49 -4.78 -11.31
CA ARG A 80 -8.67 -3.98 -12.53
C ARG A 80 -10.06 -4.12 -13.14
N ASP A 81 -10.59 -5.33 -13.23
CA ASP A 81 -11.92 -5.58 -13.81
C ASP A 81 -13.02 -4.91 -12.96
N ARG A 82 -12.97 -5.09 -11.64
CA ARG A 82 -13.93 -4.45 -10.72
C ARG A 82 -13.84 -2.93 -10.71
N LEU A 83 -12.63 -2.39 -10.95
CA LEU A 83 -12.42 -0.95 -11.04
C LEU A 83 -13.11 -0.39 -12.29
N LEU A 84 -13.04 -1.10 -13.42
CA LEU A 84 -13.75 -0.70 -14.65
C LEU A 84 -15.26 -0.69 -14.40
N ASP A 85 -15.81 -1.78 -13.86
CA ASP A 85 -17.24 -1.86 -13.51
C ASP A 85 -17.66 -0.75 -12.54
N TYR A 86 -16.81 -0.45 -11.54
CA TYR A 86 -17.05 0.60 -10.57
C TYR A 86 -17.12 1.97 -11.24
N VAL A 87 -16.17 2.29 -12.11
CA VAL A 87 -16.09 3.58 -12.80
C VAL A 87 -17.24 3.77 -13.80
N ASP A 88 -17.62 2.73 -14.53
CA ASP A 88 -18.77 2.77 -15.45
C ASP A 88 -20.08 3.01 -14.67
N GLY A 89 -20.19 2.46 -13.46
CA GLY A 89 -21.32 2.72 -12.56
C GLY A 89 -21.38 4.15 -12.00
N LEU A 90 -20.24 4.84 -11.90
CA LEU A 90 -20.17 6.23 -11.41
C LEU A 90 -20.71 7.24 -12.43
N GLU A 91 -20.58 7.00 -13.73
CA GLU A 91 -21.10 7.95 -14.74
C GLU A 91 -22.64 8.10 -14.66
N VAL A 92 -23.33 7.11 -14.09
CA VAL A 92 -24.80 7.07 -13.96
C VAL A 92 -25.29 7.78 -12.68
N LYS A 93 -24.42 7.96 -11.68
CA LYS A 93 -24.77 8.55 -10.38
C LYS A 93 -23.86 9.74 -10.11
N ALA A 94 -24.42 10.91 -9.82
CA ALA A 94 -23.65 12.07 -9.36
C ALA A 94 -23.05 11.79 -7.97
N GLU A 95 -22.01 10.96 -7.91
CA GLU A 95 -21.30 10.64 -6.69
C GLU A 95 -20.26 11.72 -6.38
N ALA A 96 -19.97 11.84 -5.09
CA ALA A 96 -19.06 12.82 -4.51
C ALA A 96 -17.64 12.74 -5.11
N PRO A 97 -16.74 13.72 -4.87
CA PRO A 97 -15.40 13.69 -5.43
C PRO A 97 -14.62 12.43 -5.02
N ILE A 98 -14.35 11.58 -6.01
CA ILE A 98 -13.57 10.34 -5.90
C ILE A 98 -12.20 10.54 -6.54
N ALA A 99 -11.16 10.03 -5.89
CA ALA A 99 -9.83 9.92 -6.45
C ALA A 99 -9.53 8.47 -6.84
N LEU A 100 -8.93 8.28 -8.01
CA LEU A 100 -8.42 7.00 -8.47
C LEU A 100 -6.90 6.98 -8.43
N MET A 101 -6.33 5.92 -7.84
CA MET A 101 -4.90 5.62 -7.89
C MET A 101 -4.71 4.31 -8.66
N THR A 102 -4.31 4.41 -9.93
CA THR A 102 -4.24 3.28 -10.87
C THR A 102 -2.84 3.14 -11.43
N ARG A 103 -2.45 1.97 -11.90
CA ARG A 103 -1.16 1.82 -12.61
C ARG A 103 -1.25 2.37 -14.03
N SER A 104 -2.40 2.19 -14.68
CA SER A 104 -2.67 2.69 -16.03
C SER A 104 -3.90 3.58 -16.02
N LEU A 105 -3.83 4.70 -16.77
CA LEU A 105 -4.96 5.62 -16.91
C LEU A 105 -6.19 4.90 -17.48
N LEU A 106 -7.36 5.30 -16.99
CA LEU A 106 -8.64 4.81 -17.48
C LEU A 106 -9.14 5.76 -18.55
N ARG A 107 -9.63 5.22 -19.66
CA ARG A 107 -10.27 5.99 -20.72
C ARG A 107 -11.79 5.99 -20.47
N SER A 108 -12.25 6.60 -19.39
CA SER A 108 -13.69 6.84 -19.17
C SER A 108 -14.02 8.31 -19.42
N SER A 109 -15.30 8.65 -19.60
CA SER A 109 -15.77 10.01 -19.81
C SER A 109 -15.89 10.73 -18.46
N LEU A 110 -14.73 11.19 -17.96
CA LEU A 110 -14.44 11.62 -16.58
C LEU A 110 -15.17 12.88 -16.07
N SER A 111 -16.43 13.13 -16.39
CA SER A 111 -17.16 14.24 -15.76
C SER A 111 -17.35 14.02 -14.24
N ALA A 112 -17.43 12.76 -13.79
CA ALA A 112 -17.57 12.37 -12.38
C ALA A 112 -16.22 12.09 -11.66
N LEU A 113 -15.14 11.85 -12.41
CA LEU A 113 -13.83 11.54 -11.84
C LEU A 113 -13.02 12.81 -11.63
N HIS A 114 -12.95 13.22 -10.37
CA HIS A 114 -12.36 14.50 -9.98
C HIS A 114 -10.83 14.46 -9.97
N CYS A 115 -10.23 13.27 -9.81
CA CYS A 115 -8.79 13.08 -9.89
C CYS A 115 -8.43 11.62 -10.22
N GLN A 116 -7.52 11.45 -11.18
CA GLN A 116 -6.85 10.18 -11.43
C GLN A 116 -5.34 10.38 -11.36
N ILE A 117 -4.66 9.49 -10.63
CA ILE A 117 -3.20 9.43 -10.54
C ILE A 117 -2.74 8.10 -11.13
N ALA A 118 -1.86 8.18 -12.13
CA ALA A 118 -1.13 7.04 -12.65
C ALA A 118 0.11 6.79 -11.78
N MET A 119 0.11 5.66 -11.07
CA MET A 119 1.24 5.17 -10.29
C MET A 119 2.22 4.38 -11.17
N PRO A 120 3.50 4.30 -10.76
CA PRO A 120 4.52 3.55 -11.49
C PRO A 120 4.14 2.08 -11.73
N GLN A 121 4.68 1.52 -12.81
CA GLN A 121 4.44 0.12 -13.20
C GLN A 121 5.40 -0.86 -12.51
N ASP A 122 6.48 -0.37 -11.92
CA ASP A 122 7.47 -1.14 -11.17
C ASP A 122 7.33 -0.93 -9.65
N ALA A 123 7.56 -2.01 -8.89
CA ALA A 123 7.39 -1.98 -7.45
C ALA A 123 8.33 -0.98 -6.72
N PRO A 124 9.64 -0.89 -7.05
CA PRO A 124 10.54 0.03 -6.34
C PRO A 124 10.10 1.50 -6.45
N THR A 125 9.75 1.97 -7.64
CA THR A 125 9.31 3.36 -7.84
C THR A 125 7.93 3.59 -7.24
N TYR A 126 7.03 2.60 -7.31
CA TYR A 126 5.73 2.68 -6.65
C TYR A 126 5.89 2.84 -5.13
N ALA A 127 6.74 2.02 -4.50
CA ALA A 127 7.02 2.09 -3.06
C ALA A 127 7.53 3.48 -2.63
N ARG A 128 8.45 4.08 -3.41
CA ARG A 128 8.96 5.45 -3.20
C ARG A 128 7.88 6.52 -3.21
N LEU A 129 6.85 6.35 -4.03
CA LEU A 129 5.80 7.35 -4.21
C LEU A 129 4.55 7.09 -3.35
N LEU A 130 4.33 5.85 -2.90
CA LEU A 130 3.11 5.40 -2.22
C LEU A 130 2.61 6.39 -1.16
N TYR A 131 3.38 6.63 -0.10
CA TYR A 131 2.91 7.47 1.01
C TYR A 131 2.76 8.94 0.63
N GLN A 132 3.60 9.45 -0.28
CA GLN A 132 3.47 10.82 -0.75
C GLN A 132 2.14 11.00 -1.51
N THR A 133 1.84 10.10 -2.44
CA THR A 133 0.61 10.12 -3.22
C THR A 133 -0.61 10.00 -2.30
N MET A 134 -0.61 9.04 -1.36
CA MET A 134 -1.73 8.87 -0.42
C MET A 134 -1.96 10.14 0.42
N ARG A 135 -0.90 10.77 0.95
CA ARG A 135 -1.00 12.04 1.70
C ARG A 135 -1.42 13.23 0.85
N GLU A 136 -1.07 13.23 -0.43
CA GLU A 136 -1.53 14.26 -1.36
C GLU A 136 -3.04 14.12 -1.60
N LEU A 137 -3.51 12.90 -1.85
CA LEU A 137 -4.93 12.61 -2.03
C LEU A 137 -5.75 12.94 -0.77
N ASP A 138 -5.28 12.55 0.41
CA ASP A 138 -5.92 12.88 1.69
C ASP A 138 -6.13 14.39 1.88
N ARG A 139 -5.13 15.20 1.54
CA ARG A 139 -5.20 16.67 1.70
C ARG A 139 -6.18 17.35 0.75
N ARG A 140 -6.59 16.67 -0.32
CA ARG A 140 -7.48 17.23 -1.35
C ARG A 140 -8.97 17.05 -1.02
N GLY A 141 -9.30 16.40 0.10
CA GLY A 141 -10.67 16.34 0.61
C GLY A 141 -11.63 15.46 -0.20
N PHE A 142 -11.11 14.45 -0.90
CA PHE A 142 -11.95 13.45 -1.57
C PHE A 142 -12.77 12.68 -0.53
N LYS A 143 -13.97 12.24 -0.91
CA LYS A 143 -14.78 11.36 -0.05
C LYS A 143 -14.26 9.94 -0.04
N LYS A 144 -13.68 9.49 -1.15
CA LYS A 144 -13.16 8.14 -1.31
C LYS A 144 -11.93 8.13 -2.20
N ILE A 145 -10.96 7.28 -1.84
CA ILE A 145 -9.81 6.91 -2.67
C ILE A 145 -10.02 5.46 -3.10
N VAL A 146 -10.00 5.22 -4.40
CA VAL A 146 -10.07 3.88 -4.98
C VAL A 146 -8.72 3.54 -5.59
N ILE A 147 -8.13 2.44 -5.13
CA ILE A 147 -6.80 2.00 -5.53
C ILE A 147 -6.93 0.74 -6.37
N GLU A 148 -6.23 0.70 -7.49
CA GLU A 148 -6.06 -0.52 -8.28
C GLU A 148 -5.17 -1.52 -7.52
N ALA A 149 -5.62 -2.76 -7.39
CA ALA A 149 -4.84 -3.84 -6.79
C ALA A 149 -3.51 -4.03 -7.54
N VAL A 150 -2.43 -4.21 -6.77
CA VAL A 150 -1.09 -4.45 -7.32
C VAL A 150 -0.90 -5.93 -7.68
N PRO A 151 0.01 -6.27 -8.63
CA PRO A 151 0.26 -7.66 -9.03
C PRO A 151 0.65 -8.55 -7.86
N GLU A 152 0.47 -9.86 -8.00
CA GLU A 152 0.74 -10.85 -6.93
C GLU A 152 2.22 -11.24 -6.77
N GLU A 153 3.13 -10.70 -7.59
CA GLU A 153 4.55 -11.03 -7.48
C GLU A 153 5.16 -10.55 -6.16
N MET A 154 6.19 -11.28 -5.66
CA MET A 154 6.85 -11.00 -4.38
C MET A 154 7.41 -9.56 -4.26
N ALA A 155 7.81 -8.94 -5.37
CA ALA A 155 8.30 -7.57 -5.37
C ALA A 155 7.24 -6.57 -4.87
N TRP A 156 5.96 -6.91 -4.95
CA TRP A 156 4.83 -6.08 -4.53
C TRP A 156 4.34 -6.36 -3.11
N ASP A 157 4.87 -7.36 -2.41
CA ASP A 157 4.33 -7.79 -1.11
C ASP A 157 4.35 -6.68 -0.07
N ALA A 158 5.43 -5.89 -0.02
CA ALA A 158 5.51 -4.74 0.88
C ALA A 158 4.41 -3.71 0.56
N ILE A 159 4.19 -3.40 -0.72
CA ILE A 159 3.17 -2.45 -1.16
C ILE A 159 1.77 -2.97 -0.85
N ARG A 160 1.50 -4.25 -1.18
CA ARG A 160 0.21 -4.89 -0.95
C ARG A 160 -0.13 -4.94 0.54
N ASP A 161 0.83 -5.23 1.40
CA ASP A 161 0.63 -5.20 2.86
C ASP A 161 0.20 -3.80 3.32
N ARG A 162 0.88 -2.74 2.86
CA ARG A 162 0.52 -1.36 3.22
C ARG A 162 -0.84 -0.93 2.66
N LEU A 163 -1.13 -1.28 1.41
CA LEU A 163 -2.43 -0.99 0.78
C LEU A 163 -3.58 -1.73 1.47
N THR A 164 -3.37 -3.01 1.82
CA THR A 164 -4.37 -3.81 2.54
C THR A 164 -4.66 -3.21 3.92
N LYS A 165 -3.62 -2.79 4.64
CA LYS A 165 -3.77 -2.10 5.93
C LYS A 165 -4.46 -0.75 5.77
N ALA A 166 -4.14 0.00 4.71
CA ALA A 166 -4.77 1.28 4.39
C ALA A 166 -6.27 1.15 4.05
N CYS A 167 -6.67 0.02 3.45
CA CYS A 167 -8.06 -0.29 3.12
C CYS A 167 -8.80 -1.05 4.24
N GLY A 168 -8.09 -1.44 5.32
CA GLY A 168 -8.63 -2.24 6.41
C GLY A 168 -9.69 -1.48 7.21
N VAL A 169 -10.79 -2.17 7.53
CA VAL A 169 -12.00 -1.64 8.18
C VAL A 169 -11.66 -0.86 9.44
N ARG A 170 -12.10 0.41 9.48
CA ARG A 170 -12.25 1.16 10.74
C ARG A 170 -13.38 0.52 11.53
N SER A 171 -13.04 -0.38 12.44
CA SER A 171 -13.97 -0.83 13.48
C SER A 171 -14.27 0.29 14.45
#